data_AF-A0A962B613-F1
#
_entry.id   AF-A0A962B613-F1
#
_cell.length_a   1.000
_cell.length_b   1.000
_cell.length_c   1.000
_cell.angle_alpha   90.00
_cell.angle_beta   90.00
_cell.angle_gamma   90.00
#
_symmetry.space_group_name_H-M   'P 1'
#
loop_
_entity.id
_entity.type
_entity.pdbx_description
1 polymer ?
#
loop_
_entity_poly.entity_id
_entity_poly.type
_entity_poly.pdbx_seq_one_letter_code
_entity_poly.pdbx_strand_id
1 'polypeptide(L)'
;ALQRFLQQPGTDFPLMYLSFPSAKDPAWAQNHPGKSTIDVIAPAPWSWFQRWQHQPWNRRGDDYEAFKQQLAERLIDEVHRQAPRTRGQIDHVELSTPLSTAHFSHYAGGELYGLEHTPYRFAQRFLTPRTPIKGLHLTGQDVLFCGVGSALMSGVLTAATLLGPRLLRVVPDLLAGRSEAAGRWLKRLAKARPVPTPTAAATPRDTAPTWFEAECIGVETLSADCKAFRFRAEAGAMADYRPGQFVTVEAQIGARRLCRSYTLSSSPTRADSVEITVKRVDGGPFSNWICDTLEVGDRLRMSGPFGEFSCAPHPPEKLLLLSAGSGITPMLSMARWIADSAADCDVVFLHAARTRDDILFHRELRDLARDDERFRLGISLSREPADSAWRGARGRLSTRWLRRAVPDLAERRVYLCGPEGFMHEARALLGEAGLPAHRLYEERFDTGLDLAGAGGTVRFAATDVSVASTGRESLLELAEAAGISMPSACRTGHCGECRVRCRGETVSAPAHALSADDETAGYVLACVSAADADLVVEA
;
A
#
# COMPACT_ATOMS: atom_id res chain seq x y z
N ALA A 1 -11.42 -12.46 -30.77
CA ALA A 1 -10.45 -13.44 -30.27
C ALA A 1 -9.91 -13.03 -28.89
N LEU A 2 -9.17 -11.93 -28.78
CA LEU A 2 -8.56 -11.49 -27.51
C LEU A 2 -9.56 -11.30 -26.35
N GLN A 3 -10.68 -10.59 -26.54
CA GLN A 3 -11.69 -10.42 -25.46
C GLN A 3 -12.27 -11.76 -24.98
N ARG A 4 -12.49 -12.70 -25.89
CA ARG A 4 -12.97 -14.05 -25.56
C ARG A 4 -11.91 -14.83 -24.77
N PHE A 5 -10.64 -14.70 -25.18
CA PHE A 5 -9.52 -15.23 -24.43
C PHE A 5 -9.50 -14.69 -23.00
N LEU A 6 -9.47 -13.37 -22.82
CA LEU A 6 -9.40 -12.73 -21.50
C LEU A 6 -10.51 -13.18 -20.53
N GLN A 7 -11.71 -13.48 -21.03
CA GLN A 7 -12.87 -13.88 -20.23
C GLN A 7 -12.96 -15.39 -19.93
N GLN A 8 -12.34 -16.24 -20.76
CA GLN A 8 -12.50 -17.70 -20.68
C GLN A 8 -11.15 -18.41 -20.75
N PRO A 9 -10.61 -18.89 -19.61
CA PRO A 9 -9.45 -19.75 -19.59
C PRO A 9 -9.78 -21.04 -20.35
N GLY A 10 -9.26 -21.20 -21.57
CA GLY A 10 -9.52 -22.38 -22.40
C GLY A 10 -9.54 -22.13 -23.89
N THR A 11 -9.76 -20.90 -24.34
CA THR A 11 -9.68 -20.56 -25.77
C THR A 11 -8.23 -20.39 -26.23
N ASP A 12 -7.96 -20.59 -27.52
CA ASP A 12 -6.62 -20.48 -28.14
C ASP A 12 -5.82 -19.24 -27.70
N PHE A 13 -4.52 -19.44 -27.47
CA PHE A 13 -3.62 -18.35 -27.11
C PHE A 13 -3.54 -17.32 -28.24
N PRO A 14 -3.83 -16.02 -27.98
CA PRO A 14 -3.85 -15.00 -29.02
C PRO A 14 -2.44 -14.66 -29.52
N LEU A 15 -1.42 -14.93 -28.71
CA LEU A 15 -0.01 -14.76 -29.01
C LEU A 15 0.78 -15.72 -28.13
N MET A 16 1.84 -16.30 -28.68
CA MET A 16 2.81 -17.09 -27.92
C MET A 16 4.22 -16.78 -28.42
N TYR A 17 5.14 -16.56 -27.48
CA TYR A 17 6.57 -16.48 -27.75
C TYR A 17 7.21 -17.82 -27.47
N LEU A 18 8.05 -18.29 -28.40
CA LEU A 18 8.79 -19.54 -28.30
C LEU A 18 10.27 -19.27 -28.56
N SER A 19 11.13 -19.65 -27.63
CA SER A 19 12.59 -19.51 -27.75
C SER A 19 13.29 -20.77 -27.28
N PHE A 20 14.53 -20.97 -27.76
CA PHE A 20 15.43 -22.03 -27.33
C PHE A 20 16.67 -21.38 -26.69
N PRO A 21 16.63 -21.01 -25.39
CA PRO A 21 17.70 -20.26 -24.74
C PRO A 21 19.07 -20.95 -24.84
N SER A 22 19.10 -22.28 -24.72
CA SER A 22 20.33 -23.08 -24.87
C SER A 22 21.04 -22.88 -26.20
N ALA A 23 20.32 -22.53 -27.28
CA ALA A 23 20.93 -22.26 -28.58
C ALA A 23 21.70 -20.92 -28.63
N LYS A 24 21.49 -20.03 -27.65
CA LYS A 24 22.17 -18.74 -27.54
C LYS A 24 23.48 -18.83 -26.75
N ASP A 25 23.73 -19.94 -26.07
CA ASP A 25 24.96 -20.18 -25.32
C ASP A 25 25.91 -21.11 -26.13
N PRO A 26 27.02 -20.59 -26.66
CA PRO A 26 27.95 -21.38 -27.47
C PRO A 26 28.63 -22.52 -26.69
N ALA A 27 28.65 -22.47 -25.35
CA ALA A 27 29.21 -23.52 -24.51
C ALA A 27 28.19 -24.60 -24.09
N TRP A 28 26.89 -24.38 -24.34
CA TRP A 28 25.83 -25.25 -23.83
C TRP A 28 25.96 -26.70 -24.29
N ALA A 29 26.20 -26.91 -25.58
CA ALA A 29 26.31 -28.26 -26.15
C ALA A 29 27.45 -29.08 -25.53
N GLN A 30 28.51 -28.41 -25.06
CA GLN A 30 29.64 -29.04 -24.38
C GLN A 30 29.30 -29.36 -22.92
N ASN A 31 28.68 -28.43 -22.19
CA ASN A 31 28.39 -28.58 -20.76
C ASN A 31 27.15 -29.46 -20.49
N HIS A 32 26.21 -29.50 -21.44
CA HIS A 32 24.93 -30.17 -21.33
C HIS A 32 24.62 -30.95 -22.62
N PRO A 33 25.43 -31.98 -22.96
CA PRO A 33 25.31 -32.70 -24.22
C PRO A 33 23.94 -33.36 -24.34
N GLY A 34 23.34 -33.24 -25.53
CA GLY A 34 22.03 -33.82 -25.84
C GLY A 34 20.84 -33.15 -25.17
N LYS A 35 21.04 -32.06 -24.41
CA LYS A 35 19.97 -31.32 -23.72
C LYS A 35 19.71 -29.98 -24.40
N SER A 36 18.46 -29.53 -24.37
CA SER A 36 18.06 -28.20 -24.82
C SER A 36 17.00 -27.65 -23.88
N THR A 37 16.92 -26.32 -23.79
CA THR A 37 15.86 -25.64 -23.04
C THR A 37 14.91 -24.98 -24.01
N ILE A 38 13.63 -24.99 -23.65
CA ILE A 38 12.57 -24.31 -24.37
C ILE A 38 11.95 -23.31 -23.40
N ASP A 39 11.80 -22.07 -23.84
CA ASP A 39 11.10 -21.02 -23.10
C ASP A 39 9.85 -20.61 -23.88
N VAL A 40 8.72 -20.58 -23.18
CA VAL A 40 7.40 -20.33 -23.76
C VAL A 40 6.69 -19.28 -22.92
N ILE A 41 6.28 -18.19 -23.57
CA ILE A 41 5.56 -17.11 -22.90
C ILE A 41 4.24 -16.87 -23.62
N ALA A 42 3.14 -16.87 -22.86
CA ALA A 42 1.81 -16.55 -23.36
C ALA A 42 1.10 -15.58 -22.39
N PRO A 43 0.15 -14.76 -22.89
CA PRO A 43 -0.67 -13.91 -22.04
C PRO A 43 -1.49 -14.74 -21.05
N ALA A 44 -1.54 -14.31 -19.79
CA ALA A 44 -2.35 -14.92 -18.76
C ALA A 44 -2.89 -13.82 -17.83
N PRO A 45 -4.19 -13.46 -17.91
CA PRO A 45 -4.77 -12.43 -17.06
C PRO A 45 -4.68 -12.77 -15.58
N TRP A 46 -4.33 -11.78 -14.76
CA TRP A 46 -4.31 -11.90 -13.31
C TRP A 46 -5.63 -12.43 -12.73
N SER A 47 -6.76 -12.00 -13.31
CA SER A 47 -8.11 -12.40 -12.88
C SER A 47 -8.34 -13.90 -12.86
N TRP A 48 -7.61 -14.68 -13.67
CA TRP A 48 -7.74 -16.15 -13.66
C TRP A 48 -7.15 -16.78 -12.41
N PHE A 49 -6.23 -16.08 -11.74
CA PHE A 49 -5.48 -16.59 -10.60
C PHE A 49 -5.83 -15.92 -9.26
N GLN A 50 -6.63 -14.84 -9.28
CA GLN A 50 -7.01 -14.06 -8.09
C GLN A 50 -7.51 -14.92 -6.91
N ARG A 51 -8.23 -16.01 -7.18
CA ARG A 51 -8.78 -16.89 -6.14
C ARG A 51 -7.72 -17.56 -5.25
N TRP A 52 -6.46 -17.64 -5.69
CA TRP A 52 -5.35 -18.20 -4.91
C TRP A 52 -4.33 -17.15 -4.45
N GLN A 53 -4.61 -15.85 -4.63
CA GLN A 53 -3.63 -14.78 -4.39
C GLN A 53 -3.17 -14.67 -2.93
N HIS A 54 -4.00 -15.07 -1.98
CA HIS A 54 -3.70 -15.05 -0.55
C HIS A 54 -3.09 -16.35 -0.03
N GLN A 55 -2.95 -17.36 -0.89
CA GLN A 55 -2.39 -18.64 -0.49
C GLN A 55 -0.85 -18.62 -0.66
N PRO A 56 -0.10 -19.24 0.28
CA PRO A 56 1.35 -19.21 0.25
C PRO A 56 1.90 -19.83 -1.04
N TRP A 57 3.05 -19.34 -1.49
CA TRP A 57 3.77 -20.00 -2.58
C TRP A 57 4.05 -21.46 -2.21
N ASN A 58 3.91 -22.35 -3.20
CA ASN A 58 4.01 -23.80 -3.04
C ASN A 58 2.97 -24.45 -2.09
N ARG A 59 1.90 -23.73 -1.70
CA ARG A 59 0.78 -24.23 -0.87
C ARG A 59 -0.57 -23.69 -1.33
N ARG A 60 -0.82 -23.70 -2.65
CA ARG A 60 -2.04 -23.13 -3.26
C ARG A 60 -3.17 -24.13 -3.54
N GLY A 61 -3.04 -25.34 -3.00
CA GLY A 61 -4.04 -26.39 -3.13
C GLY A 61 -4.02 -27.13 -4.46
N ASP A 62 -4.69 -28.29 -4.49
CA ASP A 62 -4.72 -29.18 -5.64
C ASP A 62 -5.49 -28.57 -6.83
N ASP A 63 -6.45 -27.68 -6.56
CA ASP A 63 -7.23 -27.01 -7.60
C ASP A 63 -6.38 -26.00 -8.40
N TYR A 64 -5.41 -25.34 -7.75
CA TYR A 64 -4.42 -24.50 -8.42
C TYR A 64 -3.46 -25.32 -9.28
N GLU A 65 -2.91 -26.40 -8.72
CA GLU A 65 -1.97 -27.26 -9.45
C GLU A 65 -2.66 -27.93 -10.64
N ALA A 66 -3.92 -28.34 -10.52
CA ALA A 66 -4.71 -28.85 -11.65
C ALA A 66 -4.90 -27.79 -12.74
N PHE A 67 -5.22 -26.54 -12.38
CA PHE A 67 -5.37 -25.46 -13.37
C PHE A 67 -4.04 -25.10 -14.05
N LYS A 68 -2.95 -25.06 -13.29
CA LYS A 68 -1.59 -24.83 -13.79
C LYS A 68 -1.18 -25.95 -14.75
N GLN A 69 -1.49 -27.20 -14.42
CA GLN A 69 -1.23 -28.35 -15.28
C GLN A 69 -2.00 -28.26 -16.60
N GLN A 70 -3.29 -27.90 -16.57
CA GLN A 70 -4.09 -27.68 -17.78
C GLN A 70 -3.49 -26.60 -18.69
N LEU A 71 -2.97 -25.50 -18.11
CA LEU A 71 -2.29 -24.46 -18.90
C LEU A 71 -0.97 -24.97 -19.48
N ALA A 72 -0.20 -25.75 -18.72
CA ALA A 72 1.06 -26.32 -19.18
C ALA A 72 0.85 -27.26 -20.37
N GLU A 73 -0.13 -28.16 -20.30
CA GLU A 73 -0.48 -29.08 -21.39
C GLU A 73 -0.84 -28.33 -22.67
N ARG A 74 -1.66 -27.27 -22.56
CA ARG A 74 -2.05 -26.45 -23.70
C ARG A 74 -0.87 -25.71 -24.33
N LEU A 75 0.08 -25.25 -23.52
CA LEU A 75 1.31 -24.62 -24.03
C LEU A 75 2.20 -25.66 -24.74
N ILE A 76 2.33 -26.87 -24.18
CA ILE A 76 3.09 -27.97 -24.78
C ILE A 76 2.47 -28.40 -26.13
N ASP A 77 1.15 -28.50 -26.23
CA ASP A 77 0.46 -28.82 -27.48
C ASP A 77 0.80 -27.80 -28.57
N GLU A 78 0.83 -26.52 -28.21
CA GLU A 78 1.22 -25.45 -29.11
C GLU A 78 2.72 -25.51 -29.48
N VAL A 79 3.60 -25.85 -28.53
CA VAL A 79 5.02 -26.13 -28.82
C VAL A 79 5.16 -27.29 -29.80
N HIS A 80 4.41 -28.38 -29.63
CA HIS A 80 4.42 -29.52 -30.55
C HIS A 80 3.85 -29.16 -31.92
N ARG A 81 2.93 -28.20 -32.00
CA ARG A 81 2.41 -27.68 -33.27
C ARG A 81 3.48 -26.87 -34.01
N GLN A 82 4.20 -26.00 -33.31
CA GLN A 82 5.22 -25.13 -33.91
C GLN A 82 6.56 -25.85 -34.14
N ALA A 83 6.92 -26.79 -33.27
CA ALA A 83 8.14 -27.58 -33.31
C ALA A 83 7.84 -29.08 -33.11
N PRO A 84 7.32 -29.78 -34.13
CA PRO A 84 6.86 -31.18 -34.03
C PRO A 84 7.91 -32.18 -33.52
N ARG A 85 9.19 -31.88 -33.68
CA ARG A 85 10.31 -32.74 -33.21
C ARG A 85 10.43 -32.79 -31.69
N THR A 86 9.75 -31.92 -30.96
CA THR A 86 9.74 -31.92 -29.48
C THR A 86 8.83 -33.01 -28.90
N ARG A 87 7.96 -33.64 -29.72
CA ARG A 87 7.08 -34.72 -29.26
C ARG A 87 7.88 -35.90 -28.72
N GLY A 88 7.59 -36.28 -27.48
CA GLY A 88 8.29 -37.37 -26.79
C GLY A 88 9.73 -37.06 -26.37
N GLN A 89 10.14 -35.78 -26.40
CA GLN A 89 11.49 -35.31 -26.04
C GLN A 89 11.49 -34.35 -24.84
N ILE A 90 10.33 -34.08 -24.24
CA ILE A 90 10.21 -33.17 -23.08
C ILE A 90 10.34 -34.00 -21.81
N ASP A 91 11.50 -33.92 -21.15
CA ASP A 91 11.79 -34.65 -19.92
C ASP A 91 11.25 -33.96 -18.66
N HIS A 92 11.11 -32.63 -18.69
CA HIS A 92 10.69 -31.83 -17.55
C HIS A 92 9.92 -30.59 -18.00
N VAL A 93 8.88 -30.25 -17.24
CA VAL A 93 8.04 -29.07 -17.46
C VAL A 93 7.85 -28.37 -16.14
N GLU A 94 8.09 -27.07 -16.15
CA GLU A 94 7.72 -26.18 -15.05
C GLU A 94 6.99 -24.97 -15.64
N LEU A 95 5.83 -24.65 -15.07
CA LEU A 95 5.06 -23.48 -15.47
C LEU A 95 5.12 -22.42 -14.37
N SER A 96 5.54 -21.21 -14.72
CA SER A 96 5.32 -20.03 -13.89
C SER A 96 3.95 -19.41 -14.22
N THR A 97 3.27 -18.86 -13.22
CA THR A 97 2.00 -18.13 -13.39
C THR A 97 2.17 -16.68 -12.92
N PRO A 98 1.20 -15.80 -13.17
CA PRO A 98 1.20 -14.46 -12.58
C PRO A 98 1.38 -14.47 -11.05
N LEU A 99 0.83 -15.47 -10.33
CA LEU A 99 1.06 -15.60 -8.88
C LEU A 99 2.50 -15.95 -8.52
N SER A 100 3.19 -16.72 -9.37
CA SER A 100 4.62 -17.00 -9.19
C SER A 100 5.43 -15.72 -9.37
N THR A 101 5.14 -14.95 -10.43
CA THR A 101 5.79 -13.66 -10.70
C THR A 101 5.52 -12.64 -9.59
N ALA A 102 4.27 -12.53 -9.12
CA ALA A 102 3.91 -11.65 -8.03
C ALA A 102 4.65 -12.01 -6.73
N HIS A 103 4.82 -13.31 -6.47
CA HIS A 103 5.54 -13.77 -5.28
C HIS A 103 7.04 -13.48 -5.35
N PHE A 104 7.71 -13.82 -6.46
CA PHE A 104 9.17 -13.72 -6.56
C PHE A 104 9.68 -12.35 -6.98
N SER A 105 8.88 -11.56 -7.72
CA SER A 105 9.28 -10.26 -8.25
C SER A 105 8.49 -9.09 -7.64
N HIS A 106 7.58 -9.38 -6.70
CA HIS A 106 6.77 -8.38 -5.99
C HIS A 106 5.98 -7.44 -6.93
N TYR A 107 5.56 -7.96 -8.08
CA TYR A 107 4.71 -7.24 -9.02
C TYR A 107 3.24 -7.41 -8.66
N ALA A 108 2.51 -6.30 -8.57
CA ALA A 108 1.15 -6.26 -8.01
C ALA A 108 0.13 -7.09 -8.80
N GLY A 109 0.29 -7.22 -10.12
CA GLY A 109 -0.57 -8.01 -11.00
C GLY A 109 0.14 -9.23 -11.61
N GLY A 110 1.31 -9.61 -11.09
CA GLY A 110 2.09 -10.72 -11.63
C GLY A 110 2.70 -10.47 -13.01
N GLU A 111 2.98 -9.20 -13.32
CA GLU A 111 3.48 -8.75 -14.62
C GLU A 111 4.84 -9.35 -14.96
N LEU A 112 4.92 -10.19 -16.00
CA LEU A 112 6.21 -10.78 -16.41
C LEU A 112 7.12 -9.77 -17.13
N TYR A 113 6.54 -8.77 -17.81
CA TYR A 113 7.27 -7.94 -18.77
C TYR A 113 6.82 -6.47 -18.78
N GLY A 114 7.01 -5.77 -17.66
CA GLY A 114 6.66 -4.35 -17.54
C GLY A 114 5.15 -4.11 -17.59
N LEU A 115 4.75 -2.91 -18.02
CA LEU A 115 3.34 -2.52 -18.06
C LEU A 115 2.53 -3.30 -19.11
N GLU A 116 1.25 -3.51 -18.82
CA GLU A 116 0.31 -4.21 -19.69
C GLU A 116 0.38 -3.70 -21.14
N HIS A 117 0.40 -4.64 -22.09
CA HIS A 117 0.59 -4.34 -23.51
C HIS A 117 -0.72 -4.00 -24.22
N THR A 118 -1.51 -3.08 -23.65
CA THR A 118 -2.74 -2.56 -24.27
C THR A 118 -2.49 -1.24 -25.00
N PRO A 119 -3.33 -0.84 -25.98
CA PRO A 119 -3.21 0.47 -26.63
C PRO A 119 -3.24 1.66 -25.66
N TYR A 120 -3.85 1.50 -24.47
CA TYR A 120 -3.92 2.53 -23.43
C TYR A 120 -2.54 3.02 -22.98
N ARG A 121 -1.50 2.17 -23.06
CA ARG A 121 -0.13 2.55 -22.72
C ARG A 121 0.39 3.73 -23.55
N PHE A 122 -0.01 3.83 -24.82
CA PHE A 122 0.43 4.90 -25.71
C PHE A 122 -0.27 6.24 -25.40
N ALA A 123 -1.35 6.21 -24.62
CA ALA A 123 -1.99 7.42 -24.10
C ALA A 123 -1.28 7.98 -22.84
N GLN A 124 -0.38 7.21 -22.22
CA GLN A 124 0.29 7.60 -20.98
C GLN A 124 1.42 8.60 -21.24
N ARG A 125 1.13 9.89 -21.08
CA ARG A 125 2.09 10.99 -21.31
C ARG A 125 3.28 11.00 -20.35
N PHE A 126 3.23 10.25 -19.25
CA PHE A 126 4.33 10.15 -18.29
C PHE A 126 5.39 9.11 -18.68
N LEU A 127 5.10 8.21 -19.63
CA LEU A 127 6.05 7.21 -20.12
C LEU A 127 6.99 7.79 -21.18
N THR A 128 7.74 8.82 -20.80
CA THR A 128 8.73 9.47 -21.67
C THR A 128 10.08 9.58 -20.97
N PRO A 129 11.19 9.81 -21.71
CA PRO A 129 12.48 9.91 -21.05
C PRO A 129 12.59 11.05 -20.05
N ARG A 130 11.77 12.09 -20.18
CA ARG A 130 11.74 13.22 -19.25
C ARG A 130 10.61 13.03 -18.25
N THR A 131 10.96 12.93 -16.97
CA THR A 131 9.96 12.86 -15.90
C THR A 131 9.69 14.23 -15.28
N PRO A 132 8.57 14.40 -14.53
CA PRO A 132 8.35 15.57 -13.69
C PRO A 132 9.37 15.70 -12.55
N ILE A 133 10.03 14.60 -12.16
CA ILE A 133 11.01 14.58 -11.06
C ILE A 133 12.36 15.06 -11.60
N LYS A 134 12.85 16.16 -11.03
CA LYS A 134 14.10 16.78 -11.47
C LYS A 134 15.28 15.81 -11.32
N GLY A 135 15.96 15.54 -12.44
CA GLY A 135 17.12 14.64 -12.49
C GLY A 135 16.79 13.18 -12.75
N LEU A 136 15.52 12.78 -12.66
CA LEU A 136 15.08 11.43 -12.98
C LEU A 136 14.65 11.34 -14.45
N HIS A 137 15.20 10.36 -15.15
CA HIS A 137 14.90 10.08 -16.54
C HIS A 137 14.53 8.61 -16.70
N LEU A 138 13.58 8.31 -17.60
CA LEU A 138 13.16 6.94 -17.87
C LEU A 138 13.83 6.41 -19.13
N THR A 139 14.34 5.19 -19.05
CA THR A 139 14.79 4.39 -20.19
C THR A 139 14.23 2.99 -20.04
N GLY A 140 14.15 2.25 -21.13
CA GLY A 140 13.62 0.89 -21.15
C GLY A 140 12.37 0.76 -22.02
N GLN A 141 11.88 -0.46 -22.14
CA GLN A 141 10.82 -0.81 -23.08
C GLN A 141 9.54 0.02 -22.92
N ASP A 142 9.21 0.45 -21.70
CA ASP A 142 7.95 1.16 -21.46
C ASP A 142 7.92 2.61 -21.95
N VAL A 143 9.07 3.15 -22.36
CA VAL A 143 9.20 4.54 -22.85
C VAL A 143 8.72 4.73 -24.30
N LEU A 144 8.72 3.68 -25.13
CA LEU A 144 8.26 3.76 -26.52
C LEU A 144 7.16 2.73 -26.82
N PHE A 145 7.53 1.47 -26.95
CA PHE A 145 6.64 0.34 -27.24
C PHE A 145 7.20 -0.96 -26.64
N CYS A 146 6.42 -2.03 -26.55
CA CYS A 146 6.92 -3.28 -25.95
C CYS A 146 8.09 -3.90 -26.76
N GLY A 147 9.08 -4.46 -26.04
CA GLY A 147 10.08 -5.35 -26.62
C GLY A 147 11.51 -4.79 -26.73
N VAL A 148 12.42 -5.65 -27.18
CA VAL A 148 13.88 -5.39 -27.19
C VAL A 148 14.25 -4.15 -28.01
N GLY A 149 13.58 -3.92 -29.15
CA GLY A 149 13.83 -2.74 -29.98
C GLY A 149 13.58 -1.42 -29.25
N SER A 150 12.53 -1.36 -28.43
CA SER A 150 12.23 -0.19 -27.61
C SER A 150 13.21 -0.02 -26.45
N ALA A 151 13.62 -1.11 -25.80
CA ALA A 151 14.64 -1.05 -24.75
C ALA A 151 15.95 -0.43 -25.26
N LEU A 152 16.35 -0.75 -26.50
CA LEU A 152 17.51 -0.14 -27.14
C LEU A 152 17.27 1.33 -27.53
N MET A 153 16.16 1.64 -28.19
CA MET A 153 15.90 2.99 -28.72
C MET A 153 15.56 4.01 -27.63
N SER A 154 14.92 3.59 -26.55
CA SER A 154 14.68 4.43 -25.37
C SER A 154 15.98 4.90 -24.74
N GLY A 155 17.05 4.10 -24.75
CA GLY A 155 18.38 4.51 -24.27
C GLY A 155 18.93 5.68 -25.09
N VAL A 156 18.78 5.62 -26.41
CA VAL A 156 19.18 6.71 -27.31
C VAL A 156 18.35 7.97 -27.05
N LEU A 157 17.03 7.84 -26.90
CA LEU A 157 16.14 8.97 -26.62
C LEU A 157 16.41 9.60 -25.24
N THR A 158 16.73 8.79 -24.25
CA THR A 158 17.11 9.25 -22.91
C THR A 158 18.41 10.03 -22.97
N ALA A 159 19.41 9.50 -23.68
CA ALA A 159 20.66 10.21 -23.91
C ALA A 159 20.44 11.53 -24.69
N ALA A 160 19.55 11.54 -25.68
CA ALA A 160 19.17 12.74 -26.42
C ALA A 160 18.52 13.80 -25.51
N THR A 161 17.66 13.36 -24.59
CA THR A 161 16.99 14.23 -23.62
C THR A 161 18.00 14.86 -22.65
N LEU A 162 19.00 14.08 -22.20
CA LEU A 162 20.05 14.54 -21.30
C LEU A 162 21.07 15.48 -21.95
N LEU A 163 21.50 15.15 -23.17
CA LEU A 163 22.58 15.87 -23.86
C LEU A 163 22.06 17.04 -24.71
N GLY A 164 20.78 17.03 -25.09
CA GLY A 164 20.17 18.04 -25.95
C GLY A 164 20.93 18.20 -27.27
N PRO A 165 21.17 19.44 -27.76
CA PRO A 165 21.88 19.69 -29.02
C PRO A 165 23.31 19.12 -29.08
N ARG A 166 23.90 18.78 -27.93
CA ARG A 166 25.27 18.25 -27.85
C ARG A 166 25.36 16.82 -28.37
N LEU A 167 24.25 16.08 -28.43
CA LEU A 167 24.22 14.73 -29.01
C LEU A 167 24.66 14.74 -30.48
N LEU A 168 24.34 15.80 -31.24
CA LEU A 168 24.73 15.95 -32.66
C LEU A 168 26.26 15.92 -32.87
N ARG A 169 27.06 16.20 -31.83
CA ARG A 169 28.53 16.13 -31.88
C ARG A 169 29.07 14.71 -31.71
N VAL A 170 28.25 13.77 -31.25
CA VAL A 170 28.64 12.38 -30.93
C VAL A 170 28.07 11.39 -31.95
N VAL A 171 26.91 11.70 -32.56
CA VAL A 171 26.23 10.86 -33.57
C VAL A 171 27.14 10.44 -34.73
N PRO A 172 27.95 11.32 -35.37
CA PRO A 172 28.81 10.92 -36.48
C PRO A 172 29.86 9.88 -36.11
N ASP A 173 30.39 9.94 -34.88
CA ASP A 173 31.39 8.98 -34.39
C ASP A 173 30.77 7.65 -33.95
N LEU A 174 29.56 7.67 -33.40
CA LEU A 174 28.80 6.45 -33.08
C LEU A 174 28.39 5.69 -34.35
N LEU A 175 27.90 6.39 -35.38
CA LEU A 175 27.52 5.79 -36.67
C LEU A 175 28.75 5.23 -37.43
N ALA A 176 29.92 5.82 -37.21
CA ALA A 176 31.19 5.35 -37.79
C ALA A 176 31.86 4.23 -36.97
N GLY A 177 31.22 3.72 -35.90
CA GLY A 177 31.79 2.66 -35.05
C GLY A 177 33.00 3.08 -34.20
N ARG A 178 33.27 4.38 -34.07
CA ARG A 178 34.44 4.93 -33.35
C ARG A 178 34.14 5.14 -31.87
N SER A 179 33.90 4.04 -31.15
CA SER A 179 33.48 4.03 -29.73
C SER A 179 34.41 4.83 -28.80
N GLU A 180 35.73 4.80 -29.02
CA GLU A 180 36.69 5.55 -28.20
C GLU A 180 36.64 7.08 -28.43
N ALA A 181 36.41 7.51 -29.68
CA ALA A 181 36.30 8.93 -30.03
C ALA A 181 35.01 9.53 -29.46
N ALA A 182 33.90 8.80 -29.56
CA ALA A 182 32.63 9.13 -28.91
C ALA A 182 32.80 9.20 -27.37
N GLY A 183 33.53 8.25 -26.78
CA GLY A 183 33.85 8.23 -25.34
C GLY A 183 34.63 9.46 -24.86
N ARG A 184 35.57 9.99 -25.66
CA ARG A 184 36.31 11.22 -25.35
C ARG A 184 35.42 12.46 -25.34
N TRP A 185 34.47 12.55 -26.27
CA TRP A 185 33.47 13.62 -26.31
C TRP A 185 32.51 13.56 -25.12
N LEU A 186 31.99 12.37 -24.80
CA LEU A 186 31.12 12.15 -23.64
C LEU A 186 31.79 12.57 -22.33
N LYS A 187 33.06 12.21 -22.12
CA LYS A 187 33.85 12.63 -20.95
C LYS A 187 34.05 14.15 -20.87
N ARG A 188 34.20 14.84 -22.00
CA ARG A 188 34.32 16.31 -22.06
C ARG A 188 32.98 17.01 -21.80
N LEU A 189 31.86 16.43 -22.27
CA LEU A 189 30.52 16.97 -22.06
C LEU A 189 30.01 16.74 -20.63
N ALA A 190 30.43 15.65 -19.98
CA ALA A 190 30.11 15.32 -18.58
C ALA A 190 30.79 16.25 -17.55
N LYS A 191 31.83 17.02 -17.95
CA LYS A 191 32.49 18.02 -17.08
C LYS A 191 31.63 19.25 -16.77
N ALA A 192 30.48 19.43 -17.42
CA ALA A 192 29.58 20.55 -17.16
C ALA A 192 28.50 20.15 -16.15
N ARG A 193 28.70 20.59 -14.90
CA ARG A 193 27.93 20.35 -13.67
C ARG A 193 27.99 18.90 -13.16
N PRO A 194 28.56 18.66 -11.96
CA PRO A 194 28.17 17.49 -11.19
C PRO A 194 26.69 17.67 -10.87
N VAL A 195 25.84 16.86 -11.50
CA VAL A 195 24.55 16.52 -10.89
C VAL A 195 24.94 15.78 -9.61
N PRO A 196 24.39 16.13 -8.43
CA PRO A 196 24.58 15.30 -7.25
C PRO A 196 24.16 13.91 -7.67
N THR A 197 25.07 12.94 -7.63
CA THR A 197 24.72 11.54 -7.80
C THR A 197 23.55 11.31 -6.85
N PRO A 198 22.36 10.92 -7.34
CA PRO A 198 21.36 10.38 -6.44
C PRO A 198 22.08 9.21 -5.79
N THR A 199 22.31 9.31 -4.49
CA THR A 199 22.73 8.18 -3.66
C THR A 199 21.90 7.00 -4.15
N ALA A 200 22.59 5.92 -4.54
CA ALA A 200 21.99 4.75 -5.16
C ALA A 200 20.60 4.50 -4.58
N ALA A 201 19.60 4.37 -5.47
CA ALA A 201 18.25 4.02 -5.09
C ALA A 201 18.33 2.97 -4.00
N ALA A 202 17.84 3.34 -2.81
CA ALA A 202 17.87 2.48 -1.66
C ALA A 202 17.33 1.12 -2.10
N THR A 203 18.15 0.09 -1.90
CA THR A 203 17.73 -1.27 -1.56
C THR A 203 16.48 -1.20 -0.66
N PRO A 204 15.59 -2.22 -0.64
CA PRO A 204 14.35 -2.20 0.16
C PRO A 204 14.63 -1.53 1.50
N ARG A 205 13.99 -0.38 1.74
CA ARG A 205 14.46 0.62 2.71
C ARG A 205 14.75 -0.03 4.06
N ASP A 206 16.03 -0.29 4.31
CA ASP A 206 16.60 -0.62 5.62
C ASP A 206 16.79 0.67 6.44
N THR A 207 15.92 1.67 6.23
CA THR A 207 16.02 2.98 6.87
C THR A 207 14.89 3.11 7.87
N ALA A 208 15.27 3.34 9.13
CA ALA A 208 14.44 3.88 10.18
C ALA A 208 13.46 4.96 9.64
N PRO A 209 12.27 5.14 10.24
CA PRO A 209 11.28 6.11 9.81
C PRO A 209 11.95 7.46 9.60
N THR A 210 11.74 8.07 8.44
CA THR A 210 12.17 9.45 8.24
C THR A 210 11.26 10.32 9.11
N TRP A 211 11.85 10.92 10.13
CA TRP A 211 11.18 11.86 11.02
C TRP A 211 11.39 13.28 10.48
N PHE A 212 10.35 14.09 10.56
CA PHE A 212 10.38 15.51 10.19
C PHE A 212 9.69 16.35 11.27
N GLU A 213 10.07 17.62 11.37
CA GLU A 213 9.40 18.56 12.25
C GLU A 213 8.13 19.12 11.57
N ALA A 214 7.09 19.31 12.37
CA ALA A 214 5.83 19.89 11.92
C ALA A 214 5.37 20.96 12.91
N GLU A 215 5.21 22.18 12.44
CA GLU A 215 4.79 23.32 13.26
C GLU A 215 3.27 23.41 13.29
N CYS A 216 2.67 23.45 14.48
CA CYS A 216 1.24 23.65 14.65
C CYS A 216 0.86 25.07 14.22
N ILE A 217 0.00 25.19 13.21
CA ILE A 217 -0.43 26.46 12.63
C ILE A 217 -1.91 26.74 12.86
N GLY A 218 -2.63 25.81 13.47
CA GLY A 218 -4.05 25.98 13.80
C GLY A 218 -4.54 24.91 14.76
N VAL A 219 -5.41 25.33 15.68
CA VAL A 219 -6.11 24.44 16.61
C VAL A 219 -7.59 24.78 16.55
N GLU A 220 -8.42 23.77 16.30
CA GLU A 220 -9.87 23.89 16.27
C GLU A 220 -10.48 22.93 17.29
N THR A 221 -11.38 23.43 18.14
CA THR A 221 -12.15 22.58 19.05
C THR A 221 -13.41 22.13 18.34
N LEU A 222 -13.54 20.81 18.09
CA LEU A 222 -14.65 20.23 17.34
C LEU A 222 -15.79 19.76 18.25
N SER A 223 -15.46 19.25 19.43
CA SER A 223 -16.39 18.82 20.48
C SER A 223 -15.72 19.02 21.86
N ALA A 224 -16.46 18.74 22.94
CA ALA A 224 -15.92 18.78 24.30
C ALA A 224 -14.71 17.86 24.53
N ASP A 225 -14.59 16.78 23.74
CA ASP A 225 -13.55 15.75 23.88
C ASP A 225 -12.67 15.61 22.62
N CYS A 226 -12.74 16.53 21.65
CA CYS A 226 -12.02 16.40 20.39
C CYS A 226 -11.54 17.73 19.81
N LYS A 227 -10.27 17.75 19.37
CA LYS A 227 -9.64 18.89 18.68
C LYS A 227 -9.02 18.45 17.36
N ALA A 228 -9.04 19.33 16.36
CA ALA A 228 -8.24 19.22 15.15
C ALA A 228 -7.02 20.14 15.24
N PHE A 229 -5.88 19.61 14.81
CA PHE A 229 -4.60 20.29 14.82
C PHE A 229 -4.05 20.32 13.41
N ARG A 230 -3.83 21.52 12.89
CA ARG A 230 -3.26 21.75 11.57
C ARG A 230 -1.79 22.05 11.72
N PHE A 231 -0.97 21.41 10.90
CA PHE A 231 0.47 21.52 10.92
C PHE A 231 1.02 21.92 9.55
N ARG A 232 2.03 22.77 9.57
CA ARG A 232 2.90 22.99 8.43
C ARG A 232 4.05 21.99 8.53
N ALA A 233 4.08 21.02 7.63
CA ALA A 233 5.18 20.07 7.52
C ALA A 233 6.35 20.68 6.73
N GLU A 234 7.55 20.15 6.93
CA GLU A 234 8.71 20.47 6.09
C GLU A 234 8.42 20.23 4.59
N ALA A 235 8.99 21.08 3.74
CA ALA A 235 8.75 21.04 2.30
C ALA A 235 9.10 19.65 1.72
N GLY A 236 8.11 18.99 1.11
CA GLY A 236 8.27 17.68 0.49
C GLY A 236 8.06 16.49 1.43
N ALA A 237 8.00 16.68 2.75
CA ALA A 237 7.80 15.57 3.71
C ALA A 237 6.47 14.82 3.48
N MET A 238 5.45 15.54 3.01
CA MET A 238 4.10 15.02 2.75
C MET A 238 3.71 15.15 1.28
N ALA A 239 4.66 15.15 0.33
CA ALA A 239 4.34 15.38 -1.09
C ALA A 239 3.48 14.27 -1.73
N ASP A 240 3.64 13.03 -1.28
CA ASP A 240 3.06 11.84 -1.94
C ASP A 240 1.99 11.13 -1.09
N TYR A 241 1.47 11.78 -0.03
CA TYR A 241 0.47 11.11 0.81
C TYR A 241 -0.88 10.97 0.09
N ARG A 242 -1.60 9.90 0.43
CA ARG A 242 -2.93 9.58 -0.10
C ARG A 242 -4.00 9.80 0.97
N PRO A 243 -5.24 10.15 0.59
CA PRO A 243 -6.29 10.33 1.58
C PRO A 243 -6.53 9.03 2.35
N GLY A 244 -6.77 9.14 3.66
CA GLY A 244 -6.93 8.02 4.57
C GLY A 244 -5.62 7.44 5.14
N GLN A 245 -4.45 7.92 4.70
CA GLN A 245 -3.18 7.59 5.36
C GLN A 245 -3.02 8.29 6.72
N PHE A 246 -2.09 7.80 7.52
CA PHE A 246 -1.80 8.31 8.85
C PHE A 246 -0.34 8.73 9.02
N VAL A 247 -0.09 9.50 10.07
CA VAL A 247 1.27 9.83 10.55
C VAL A 247 1.43 9.36 11.98
N THR A 248 2.65 9.01 12.35
CA THR A 248 3.05 8.82 13.74
C THR A 248 3.55 10.15 14.30
N VAL A 249 3.05 10.55 15.46
CA VAL A 249 3.44 11.76 16.16
C VAL A 249 4.17 11.37 17.43
N GLU A 250 5.34 11.95 17.65
CA GLU A 250 6.17 11.75 18.84
C GLU A 250 6.13 13.00 19.72
N ALA A 251 5.97 12.79 21.03
CA ALA A 251 6.04 13.84 22.02
C ALA A 251 6.76 13.36 23.30
N GLN A 252 7.48 14.27 23.93
CA GLN A 252 8.03 14.08 25.27
C GLN A 252 6.98 14.50 26.31
N ILE A 253 6.44 13.54 27.06
CA ILE A 253 5.40 13.76 28.07
C ILE A 253 5.97 13.37 29.43
N GLY A 254 6.39 14.37 30.20
CA GLY A 254 7.16 14.17 31.43
C GLY A 254 8.48 13.45 31.15
N ALA A 255 8.77 12.37 31.87
CA ALA A 255 9.98 11.57 31.67
C ALA A 255 9.87 10.58 30.48
N ARG A 256 8.69 10.42 29.88
CA ARG A 256 8.43 9.40 28.86
C ARG A 256 8.34 10.02 27.49
N ARG A 257 8.97 9.39 26.51
CA ARG A 257 8.74 9.65 25.09
C ARG A 257 7.62 8.74 24.60
N LEU A 258 6.57 9.33 24.04
CA LEU A 258 5.41 8.60 23.59
C LEU A 258 5.18 8.87 22.09
N CYS A 259 4.82 7.81 21.35
CA CYS A 259 4.47 7.88 19.94
C CYS A 259 3.01 7.44 19.77
N ARG A 260 2.22 8.18 18.98
CA ARG A 260 0.85 7.78 18.61
C ARG A 260 0.57 8.06 17.14
N SER A 261 -0.12 7.12 16.51
CA SER A 261 -0.54 7.23 15.12
C SER A 261 -1.89 7.94 15.02
N TYR A 262 -1.99 8.90 14.10
CA TYR A 262 -3.21 9.63 13.80
C TYR A 262 -3.43 9.68 12.30
N THR A 263 -4.62 9.25 11.86
CA THR A 263 -5.05 9.43 10.48
C THR A 263 -5.09 10.91 10.14
N LEU A 264 -4.57 11.25 8.97
CA LEU A 264 -4.63 12.59 8.42
C LEU A 264 -6.08 12.91 8.05
N SER A 265 -6.71 13.87 8.72
CA SER A 265 -8.05 14.34 8.34
C SER A 265 -8.00 15.27 7.13
N SER A 266 -6.84 15.85 6.80
CA SER A 266 -6.64 16.71 5.63
C SER A 266 -6.65 15.95 4.30
N SER A 267 -6.86 16.67 3.19
CA SER A 267 -6.73 16.14 1.83
C SER A 267 -5.34 16.42 1.26
N PRO A 268 -4.69 15.47 0.55
CA PRO A 268 -3.37 15.68 -0.06
C PRO A 268 -3.34 16.71 -1.18
N THR A 269 -4.49 17.10 -1.71
CA THR A 269 -4.62 18.24 -2.65
C THR A 269 -4.29 19.59 -1.99
N ARG A 270 -4.22 19.66 -0.65
CA ARG A 270 -3.96 20.87 0.13
C ARG A 270 -2.54 20.81 0.72
N ALA A 271 -1.55 20.81 -0.16
CA ALA A 271 -0.15 20.46 0.14
C ALA A 271 0.55 21.33 1.21
N ASP A 272 0.05 22.53 1.50
CA ASP A 272 0.69 23.47 2.42
C ASP A 272 0.50 23.12 3.90
N SER A 273 -0.40 22.17 4.22
CA SER A 273 -0.62 21.75 5.61
C SER A 273 -1.23 20.36 5.71
N VAL A 274 -0.90 19.66 6.79
CA VAL A 274 -1.57 18.43 7.21
C VAL A 274 -2.42 18.66 8.45
N GLU A 275 -3.47 17.87 8.65
CA GLU A 275 -4.33 17.97 9.81
C GLU A 275 -4.51 16.60 10.45
N ILE A 276 -4.37 16.52 11.77
CA ILE A 276 -4.75 15.35 12.57
C ILE A 276 -5.90 15.76 13.48
N THR A 277 -6.81 14.83 13.74
CA THR A 277 -7.91 15.05 14.68
C THR A 277 -7.76 14.08 15.85
N VAL A 278 -7.67 14.65 17.05
CA VAL A 278 -7.41 13.90 18.28
C VAL A 278 -8.64 13.94 19.13
N LYS A 279 -9.19 12.76 19.42
CA LYS A 279 -10.22 12.58 20.44
C LYS A 279 -9.56 12.11 21.74
N ARG A 280 -9.98 12.67 22.87
CA ARG A 280 -9.54 12.23 24.21
C ARG A 280 -9.96 10.78 24.43
N VAL A 281 -9.03 10.01 24.98
CA VAL A 281 -9.29 8.67 25.51
C VAL A 281 -9.19 8.77 27.02
N ASP A 282 -10.14 8.18 27.73
CA ASP A 282 -10.12 8.20 29.19
C ASP A 282 -8.81 7.58 29.72
N GLY A 283 -8.13 8.28 30.63
CA GLY A 283 -6.79 7.92 31.11
C GLY A 283 -5.66 7.92 30.05
N GLY A 284 -5.93 8.31 28.80
CA GLY A 284 -4.95 8.27 27.71
C GLY A 284 -3.86 9.33 27.85
N PRO A 285 -2.56 8.96 28.00
CA PRO A 285 -1.52 9.94 28.31
C PRO A 285 -1.26 10.92 27.16
N PHE A 286 -1.24 10.45 25.92
CA PHE A 286 -0.92 11.28 24.75
C PHE A 286 -2.12 12.13 24.30
N SER A 287 -3.31 11.53 24.17
CA SER A 287 -4.48 12.22 23.64
C SER A 287 -5.03 13.29 24.57
N ASN A 288 -4.88 13.12 25.89
CA ASN A 288 -5.19 14.19 26.84
C ASN A 288 -4.14 15.29 26.80
N TRP A 289 -2.85 14.94 26.89
CA TRP A 289 -1.74 15.89 26.82
C TRP A 289 -1.83 16.79 25.58
N ILE A 290 -1.91 16.22 24.38
CA ILE A 290 -1.94 17.03 23.14
C ILE A 290 -3.16 17.96 23.09
N CYS A 291 -4.31 17.51 23.63
CA CYS A 291 -5.51 18.33 23.72
C CYS A 291 -5.43 19.43 24.79
N ASP A 292 -4.64 19.24 25.84
CA ASP A 292 -4.46 20.20 26.94
C ASP A 292 -3.34 21.21 26.68
N THR A 293 -2.26 20.80 26.01
CA THR A 293 -1.00 21.56 26.01
C THR A 293 -0.54 22.08 24.67
N LEU A 294 -0.95 21.46 23.55
CA LEU A 294 -0.43 21.85 22.23
C LEU A 294 -1.12 23.13 21.75
N GLU A 295 -0.31 24.15 21.44
CA GLU A 295 -0.75 25.45 20.96
C GLU A 295 -0.18 25.79 19.57
N VAL A 296 -0.73 26.82 18.94
CA VAL A 296 -0.21 27.35 17.68
C VAL A 296 1.21 27.87 17.90
N GLY A 297 2.15 27.46 17.05
CA GLY A 297 3.57 27.77 17.14
C GLY A 297 4.41 26.62 17.69
N ASP A 298 3.81 25.65 18.41
CA ASP A 298 4.52 24.47 18.88
C ASP A 298 4.95 23.57 17.73
N ARG A 299 5.99 22.75 17.98
CA ARG A 299 6.52 21.80 17.01
C ARG A 299 6.44 20.39 17.54
N LEU A 300 6.04 19.46 16.66
CA LEU A 300 6.03 18.03 16.94
C LEU A 300 6.83 17.29 15.88
N ARG A 301 7.50 16.22 16.32
CA ARG A 301 8.12 15.26 15.41
C ARG A 301 7.07 14.34 14.85
N MET A 302 7.05 14.21 13.53
CA MET A 302 6.14 13.34 12.80
C MET A 302 6.92 12.37 11.92
N SER A 303 6.35 11.19 11.68
CA SER A 303 6.82 10.27 10.65
C SER A 303 5.65 9.71 9.85
N GLY A 304 5.87 9.51 8.56
CA GLY A 304 4.86 9.05 7.61
C GLY A 304 5.04 9.75 6.25
N PRO A 305 4.04 9.67 5.37
CA PRO A 305 2.75 8.99 5.58
C PRO A 305 2.86 7.46 5.58
N PHE A 306 1.95 6.80 6.31
CA PHE A 306 1.82 5.34 6.37
C PHE A 306 0.37 4.89 6.07
N GLY A 307 0.20 3.58 5.84
CA GLY A 307 -1.11 2.94 5.66
C GLY A 307 -1.54 2.80 4.20
N GLU A 308 -2.45 1.86 3.96
CA GLU A 308 -3.00 1.53 2.64
C GLU A 308 -4.51 1.83 2.52
N PHE A 309 -5.13 2.31 3.61
CA PHE A 309 -6.55 2.60 3.69
C PHE A 309 -6.92 3.84 2.88
N SER A 310 -7.03 3.69 1.56
CA SER A 310 -7.27 4.79 0.63
C SER A 310 -8.11 4.37 -0.57
N CYS A 311 -9.01 5.25 -1.02
CA CYS A 311 -9.74 5.08 -2.28
C CYS A 311 -8.99 5.64 -3.51
N ALA A 312 -7.98 6.48 -3.30
CA ALA A 312 -7.33 7.24 -4.36
C ALA A 312 -6.59 6.40 -5.43
N PRO A 313 -5.94 5.26 -5.10
CA PRO A 313 -5.28 4.46 -6.13
C PRO A 313 -6.24 4.02 -7.23
N HIS A 314 -7.45 3.61 -6.86
CA HIS A 314 -8.47 3.08 -7.78
C HIS A 314 -9.86 3.65 -7.42
N PRO A 315 -10.16 4.92 -7.72
CA PRO A 315 -11.40 5.56 -7.30
C PRO A 315 -12.62 4.80 -7.86
N PRO A 316 -13.58 4.38 -7.01
CA PRO A 316 -14.78 3.70 -7.49
C PRO A 316 -15.81 4.70 -8.02
N GLU A 317 -16.66 4.28 -8.96
CA GLU A 317 -17.81 5.10 -9.41
C GLU A 317 -18.82 5.35 -8.28
N LYS A 318 -18.99 4.39 -7.35
CA LYS A 318 -19.86 4.50 -6.19
C LYS A 318 -19.15 4.14 -4.90
N LEU A 319 -19.17 5.06 -3.94
CA LEU A 319 -18.49 4.97 -2.66
C LEU A 319 -19.49 5.10 -1.51
N LEU A 320 -19.29 4.31 -0.46
CA LEU A 320 -19.90 4.49 0.85
C LEU A 320 -18.79 4.68 1.89
N LEU A 321 -18.81 5.83 2.55
CA LEU A 321 -17.93 6.16 3.67
C LEU A 321 -18.75 6.03 4.96
N LEU A 322 -18.51 4.97 5.74
CA LEU A 322 -19.26 4.67 6.96
C LEU A 322 -18.36 4.86 8.19
N SER A 323 -18.74 5.76 9.09
CA SER A 323 -17.92 6.06 10.27
C SER A 323 -18.70 6.28 11.56
N ALA A 324 -17.98 6.19 12.68
CA ALA A 324 -18.46 6.65 13.97
C ALA A 324 -17.34 7.33 14.78
N GLY A 325 -17.67 8.40 15.51
CA GLY A 325 -16.73 9.12 16.36
C GLY A 325 -15.47 9.58 15.60
N SER A 326 -14.29 9.33 16.15
CA SER A 326 -13.01 9.70 15.51
C SER A 326 -12.73 8.95 14.20
N GLY A 327 -13.40 7.81 13.94
CA GLY A 327 -13.31 7.08 12.66
C GLY A 327 -13.76 7.89 11.44
N ILE A 328 -14.31 9.09 11.66
CA ILE A 328 -14.59 10.06 10.60
C ILE A 328 -13.32 10.56 9.89
N THR A 329 -12.15 10.50 10.52
CA THR A 329 -10.92 11.12 9.98
C THR A 329 -10.48 10.57 8.61
N PRO A 330 -10.34 9.25 8.39
CA PRO A 330 -10.03 8.72 7.06
C PRO A 330 -11.15 9.02 6.06
N MET A 331 -12.42 8.96 6.51
CA MET A 331 -13.57 9.22 5.65
C MET A 331 -13.56 10.67 5.15
N LEU A 332 -13.30 11.62 6.04
CA LEU A 332 -13.25 13.04 5.72
C LEU A 332 -12.07 13.35 4.79
N SER A 333 -10.91 12.72 5.01
CA SER A 333 -9.76 12.84 4.11
C SER A 333 -10.10 12.39 2.69
N MET A 334 -10.77 11.24 2.54
CA MET A 334 -11.23 10.74 1.24
C MET A 334 -12.31 11.65 0.62
N ALA A 335 -13.29 12.10 1.41
CA ALA A 335 -14.34 13.00 0.95
C ALA A 335 -13.78 14.35 0.45
N ARG A 336 -12.87 14.96 1.22
CA ARG A 336 -12.17 16.19 0.83
C ARG A 336 -11.38 15.98 -0.46
N TRP A 337 -10.67 14.86 -0.59
CA TRP A 337 -9.91 14.55 -1.81
C TRP A 337 -10.80 14.37 -3.04
N ILE A 338 -11.92 13.65 -2.92
CA ILE A 338 -12.89 13.47 -4.01
C ILE A 338 -13.45 14.82 -4.47
N ALA A 339 -13.85 15.66 -3.51
CA ALA A 339 -14.39 16.99 -3.80
C ALA A 339 -13.33 17.90 -4.46
N ASP A 340 -12.13 17.99 -3.88
CA ASP A 340 -11.05 18.85 -4.37
C ASP A 340 -10.54 18.42 -5.76
N SER A 341 -10.52 17.12 -6.06
CA SER A 341 -10.07 16.57 -7.35
C SER A 341 -11.17 16.51 -8.41
N ALA A 342 -12.42 16.83 -8.04
CA ALA A 342 -13.60 16.62 -8.88
C ALA A 342 -13.68 15.19 -9.45
N ALA A 343 -13.24 14.19 -8.68
CA ALA A 343 -13.29 12.79 -9.09
C ALA A 343 -14.75 12.40 -9.40
N ASP A 344 -14.97 11.60 -10.45
CA ASP A 344 -16.29 11.13 -10.82
C ASP A 344 -16.73 9.96 -9.92
N CYS A 345 -17.30 10.31 -8.77
CA CYS A 345 -17.63 9.38 -7.70
C CYS A 345 -18.94 9.79 -7.00
N ASP A 346 -19.94 8.92 -7.02
CA ASP A 346 -21.16 9.04 -6.20
C ASP A 346 -20.86 8.58 -4.77
N VAL A 347 -20.79 9.54 -3.85
CA VAL A 347 -20.43 9.33 -2.45
C VAL A 347 -21.68 9.34 -1.58
N VAL A 348 -21.86 8.27 -0.81
CA VAL A 348 -22.73 8.31 0.37
C VAL A 348 -21.86 8.33 1.62
N PHE A 349 -22.01 9.36 2.45
CA PHE A 349 -21.31 9.51 3.70
C PHE A 349 -22.27 9.25 4.86
N LEU A 350 -22.08 8.14 5.58
CA LEU A 350 -22.87 7.80 6.76
C LEU A 350 -22.02 7.95 8.02
N HIS A 351 -22.52 8.73 8.98
CA HIS A 351 -21.83 8.97 10.24
C HIS A 351 -22.73 8.71 11.45
N ALA A 352 -22.21 8.02 12.46
CA ALA A 352 -22.86 7.82 13.74
C ALA A 352 -22.15 8.61 14.86
N ALA A 353 -22.93 9.35 15.64
CA ALA A 353 -22.45 10.09 16.81
C ALA A 353 -23.40 9.90 18.01
N ARG A 354 -23.01 10.41 19.19
CA ARG A 354 -23.85 10.32 20.41
C ARG A 354 -24.94 11.39 20.34
N THR A 355 -24.54 12.65 20.30
CA THR A 355 -25.42 13.83 20.22
C THR A 355 -24.99 14.74 19.08
N ARG A 356 -25.75 15.80 18.82
CA ARG A 356 -25.44 16.78 17.78
C ARG A 356 -24.08 17.46 18.01
N ASP A 357 -23.71 17.68 19.27
CA ASP A 357 -22.45 18.34 19.66
C ASP A 357 -21.24 17.41 19.50
N ASP A 358 -21.48 16.11 19.29
CA ASP A 358 -20.44 15.12 19.02
C ASP A 358 -20.16 14.93 17.52
N ILE A 359 -20.90 15.61 16.63
CA ILE A 359 -20.68 15.50 15.18
C ILE A 359 -19.44 16.32 14.82
N LEU A 360 -18.32 15.63 14.66
CA LEU A 360 -17.08 16.23 14.18
C LEU A 360 -17.26 16.72 12.74
N PHE A 361 -16.72 17.91 12.43
CA PHE A 361 -16.78 18.53 11.09
C PHE A 361 -18.20 18.69 10.51
N HIS A 362 -19.23 18.82 11.36
CA HIS A 362 -20.64 18.85 10.94
C HIS A 362 -20.94 19.90 9.87
N ARG A 363 -20.40 21.12 10.04
CA ARG A 363 -20.62 22.21 9.07
C ARG A 363 -20.03 21.85 7.71
N GLU A 364 -18.78 21.38 7.68
CA GLU A 364 -18.09 21.02 6.44
C GLU A 364 -18.80 19.88 5.70
N LEU A 365 -19.22 18.82 6.41
CA LEU A 365 -19.98 17.73 5.79
C LEU A 365 -21.29 18.22 5.16
N ARG A 366 -21.97 19.18 5.80
CA ARG A 366 -23.18 19.79 5.25
C ARG A 366 -22.90 20.69 4.05
N ASP A 367 -21.79 21.41 4.06
CA ASP A 367 -21.36 22.23 2.93
C ASP A 367 -21.01 21.32 1.74
N LEU A 368 -20.26 20.23 1.94
CA LEU A 368 -19.99 19.22 0.90
C LEU A 368 -21.28 18.64 0.29
N ALA A 369 -22.26 18.27 1.13
CA ALA A 369 -23.54 17.74 0.67
C ALA A 369 -24.44 18.78 -0.02
N ARG A 370 -24.23 20.08 0.25
CA ARG A 370 -24.94 21.17 -0.43
C ARG A 370 -24.30 21.46 -1.79
N ASP A 371 -22.97 21.43 -1.84
CA ASP A 371 -22.19 21.95 -2.97
C ASP A 371 -21.90 20.87 -4.04
N ASP A 372 -21.97 19.58 -3.71
CA ASP A 372 -21.86 18.46 -4.66
C ASP A 372 -23.09 17.55 -4.62
N GLU A 373 -23.86 17.51 -5.71
CA GLU A 373 -25.06 16.68 -5.84
C GLU A 373 -24.77 15.17 -5.78
N ARG A 374 -23.52 14.76 -6.03
CA ARG A 374 -23.06 13.38 -5.94
C ARG A 374 -22.69 12.99 -4.52
N PHE A 375 -22.67 13.94 -3.57
CA PHE A 375 -22.36 13.71 -2.17
C PHE A 375 -23.63 13.70 -1.32
N ARG A 376 -24.01 12.52 -0.81
CA ARG A 376 -25.18 12.34 0.08
C ARG A 376 -24.75 12.08 1.50
N LEU A 377 -25.18 12.95 2.42
CA LEU A 377 -24.87 12.84 3.84
C LEU A 377 -26.03 12.22 4.63
N GLY A 378 -25.73 11.21 5.44
CA GLY A 378 -26.62 10.65 6.45
C GLY A 378 -25.96 10.62 7.82
N ILE A 379 -26.60 11.23 8.82
CA ILE A 379 -26.11 11.21 10.20
C ILE A 379 -27.16 10.58 11.11
N SER A 380 -26.73 9.66 11.97
CA SER A 380 -27.57 9.07 13.03
C SER A 380 -27.01 9.35 14.41
N LEU A 381 -27.88 9.79 15.33
CA LEU A 381 -27.51 10.13 16.70
C LEU A 381 -28.12 9.14 17.69
N SER A 382 -27.26 8.46 18.45
CA SER A 382 -27.67 7.36 19.35
C SER A 382 -28.22 7.82 20.69
N ARG A 383 -27.91 9.04 21.14
CA ARG A 383 -28.27 9.59 22.46
C ARG A 383 -28.85 11.00 22.39
N GLU A 384 -29.21 11.47 21.20
CA GLU A 384 -29.81 12.79 21.03
C GLU A 384 -31.20 12.84 21.70
N PRO A 385 -31.49 13.83 22.55
CA PRO A 385 -32.80 13.98 23.19
C PRO A 385 -33.94 14.02 22.18
N ALA A 386 -35.09 13.44 22.56
CA ALA A 386 -36.26 13.33 21.68
C ALA A 386 -36.87 14.69 21.33
N ASP A 387 -36.78 15.65 22.26
CA ASP A 387 -37.26 17.03 22.17
C ASP A 387 -36.27 17.99 21.51
N SER A 388 -35.09 17.51 21.11
CA SER A 388 -34.09 18.33 20.40
C SER A 388 -34.55 18.81 19.03
N ALA A 389 -33.87 19.84 18.52
CA ALA A 389 -34.06 20.34 17.17
C ALA A 389 -33.55 19.37 16.07
N TRP A 390 -32.91 18.25 16.42
CA TRP A 390 -32.37 17.31 15.43
C TRP A 390 -33.49 16.71 14.57
N ARG A 391 -33.37 16.77 13.25
CA ARG A 391 -34.35 16.20 12.31
C ARG A 391 -33.82 14.97 11.56
N GLY A 392 -32.55 14.62 11.78
CA GLY A 392 -31.91 13.46 11.16
C GLY A 392 -32.27 12.14 11.84
N ALA A 393 -31.58 11.08 11.43
CA ALA A 393 -31.79 9.75 11.98
C ALA A 393 -31.42 9.69 13.47
N ARG A 394 -32.08 8.79 14.20
CA ARG A 394 -31.86 8.54 15.63
C ARG A 394 -31.68 7.06 15.88
N GLY A 395 -30.89 6.75 16.89
CA GLY A 395 -30.54 5.40 17.27
C GLY A 395 -29.23 4.92 16.66
N ARG A 396 -28.91 3.66 16.94
CA ARG A 396 -27.73 2.96 16.40
C ARG A 396 -27.93 2.63 14.92
N LEU A 397 -26.82 2.23 14.28
CA LEU A 397 -26.84 1.69 12.93
C LEU A 397 -27.84 0.51 12.86
N SER A 398 -28.62 0.43 11.79
CA SER A 398 -29.59 -0.63 11.59
C SER A 398 -29.76 -0.95 10.11
N THR A 399 -30.10 -2.20 9.81
CA THR A 399 -30.37 -2.66 8.44
C THR A 399 -31.47 -1.81 7.77
N ARG A 400 -32.48 -1.37 8.55
CA ARG A 400 -33.55 -0.49 8.06
C ARG A 400 -33.00 0.87 7.60
N TRP A 401 -32.11 1.49 8.38
CA TRP A 401 -31.53 2.77 8.00
C TRP A 401 -30.57 2.62 6.82
N LEU A 402 -29.72 1.57 6.82
CA LEU A 402 -28.81 1.25 5.71
C LEU A 402 -29.57 1.08 4.39
N ARG A 403 -30.61 0.22 4.35
CA ARG A 403 -31.39 -0.01 3.14
C ARG A 403 -32.10 1.24 2.62
N ARG A 404 -32.50 2.15 3.52
CA ARG A 404 -33.12 3.42 3.13
C ARG A 404 -32.09 4.43 2.61
N ALA A 405 -30.94 4.52 3.26
CA ALA A 405 -29.91 5.50 2.92
C ALA A 405 -29.09 5.07 1.70
N VAL A 406 -28.91 3.76 1.51
CA VAL A 406 -28.03 3.15 0.50
C VAL A 406 -28.75 1.97 -0.16
N PRO A 407 -29.78 2.21 -0.99
CA PRO A 407 -30.54 1.14 -1.62
C PRO A 407 -29.70 0.31 -2.61
N ASP A 408 -28.60 0.87 -3.13
CA ASP A 408 -27.68 0.26 -4.08
C ASP A 408 -26.38 -0.25 -3.41
N LEU A 409 -26.45 -0.65 -2.14
CA LEU A 409 -25.29 -1.04 -1.32
C LEU A 409 -24.36 -2.05 -2.00
N ALA A 410 -24.92 -3.06 -2.69
CA ALA A 410 -24.15 -4.12 -3.34
C ALA A 410 -23.23 -3.61 -4.47
N GLU A 411 -23.51 -2.44 -5.03
CA GLU A 411 -22.74 -1.82 -6.11
C GLU A 411 -21.64 -0.89 -5.58
N ARG A 412 -21.63 -0.56 -4.29
CA ARG A 412 -20.70 0.40 -3.69
C ARG A 412 -19.44 -0.26 -3.17
N ARG A 413 -18.32 0.45 -3.27
CA ARG A 413 -17.16 0.15 -2.41
C ARG A 413 -17.39 0.82 -1.05
N VAL A 414 -17.14 0.10 0.03
CA VAL A 414 -17.43 0.56 1.40
C VAL A 414 -16.14 0.70 2.18
N TYR A 415 -15.89 1.89 2.73
CA TYR A 415 -14.84 2.11 3.72
C TYR A 415 -15.51 2.31 5.08
N LEU A 416 -15.03 1.58 6.08
CA LEU A 416 -15.60 1.53 7.42
C LEU A 416 -14.53 1.82 8.47
N CYS A 417 -14.79 2.76 9.37
CA CYS A 417 -13.90 3.06 10.50
C CYS A 417 -14.66 3.63 11.71
N GLY A 418 -14.32 3.18 12.93
CA GLY A 418 -14.94 3.62 14.17
C GLY A 418 -14.53 2.76 15.37
N PRO A 419 -15.18 2.94 16.54
CA PRO A 419 -14.91 2.12 17.72
C PRO A 419 -15.23 0.63 17.50
N GLU A 420 -14.53 -0.27 18.17
CA GLU A 420 -14.62 -1.73 17.95
C GLU A 420 -16.07 -2.26 17.96
N GLY A 421 -16.88 -1.88 18.95
CA GLY A 421 -18.29 -2.28 19.01
C GLY A 421 -19.13 -1.80 17.82
N PHE A 422 -18.84 -0.62 17.29
CA PHE A 422 -19.47 -0.12 16.06
C PHE A 422 -18.98 -0.87 14.82
N MET A 423 -17.68 -1.16 14.73
CA MET A 423 -17.09 -1.91 13.62
C MET A 423 -17.71 -3.30 13.50
N HIS A 424 -17.84 -4.01 14.62
CA HIS A 424 -18.45 -5.34 14.68
C HIS A 424 -19.93 -5.31 14.23
N GLU A 425 -20.73 -4.41 14.82
CA GLU A 425 -22.14 -4.23 14.43
C GLU A 425 -22.29 -3.84 12.95
N ALA A 426 -21.47 -2.89 12.47
CA ALA A 426 -21.54 -2.41 11.10
C ALA A 426 -21.19 -3.50 10.08
N ARG A 427 -20.15 -4.31 10.33
CA ARG A 427 -19.79 -5.44 9.47
C ARG A 427 -20.95 -6.42 9.32
N ALA A 428 -21.56 -6.82 10.44
CA ALA A 428 -22.68 -7.75 10.44
C ALA A 428 -23.88 -7.19 9.64
N LEU A 429 -24.27 -5.95 9.91
CA LEU A 429 -25.39 -5.29 9.25
C LEU A 429 -25.16 -5.06 7.75
N LEU A 430 -23.92 -4.76 7.34
CA LEU A 430 -23.56 -4.63 5.92
C LEU A 430 -23.65 -5.98 5.20
N GLY A 431 -23.21 -7.06 5.84
CA GLY A 431 -23.36 -8.42 5.32
C GLY A 431 -24.83 -8.82 5.17
N GLU A 432 -25.65 -8.60 6.20
CA GLU A 432 -27.11 -8.83 6.16
C GLU A 432 -27.85 -7.98 5.12
N ALA A 433 -27.33 -6.78 4.84
CA ALA A 433 -27.84 -5.89 3.81
C ALA A 433 -27.38 -6.27 2.39
N GLY A 434 -26.52 -7.29 2.25
CA GLY A 434 -26.12 -7.86 0.96
C GLY A 434 -24.83 -7.29 0.37
N LEU A 435 -23.96 -6.65 1.18
CA LEU A 435 -22.66 -6.18 0.71
C LEU A 435 -21.72 -7.37 0.41
N PRO A 436 -21.16 -7.48 -0.81
CA PRO A 436 -20.11 -8.46 -1.09
C PRO A 436 -18.85 -8.19 -0.26
N ALA A 437 -18.28 -9.22 0.38
CA ALA A 437 -17.14 -9.08 1.28
C ALA A 437 -15.91 -8.37 0.64
N HIS A 438 -15.64 -8.63 -0.64
CA HIS A 438 -14.52 -8.02 -1.37
C HIS A 438 -14.67 -6.51 -1.62
N ARG A 439 -15.82 -5.92 -1.28
CA ARG A 439 -16.08 -4.47 -1.40
C ARG A 439 -15.97 -3.73 -0.08
N LEU A 440 -15.77 -4.43 1.03
CA LEU A 440 -15.61 -3.85 2.37
C LEU A 440 -14.12 -3.67 2.69
N TYR A 441 -13.75 -2.44 3.03
CA TYR A 441 -12.43 -2.05 3.48
C TYR A 441 -12.57 -1.44 4.87
N GLU A 442 -11.70 -1.82 5.79
CA GLU A 442 -11.78 -1.39 7.19
C GLU A 442 -10.44 -0.94 7.73
N GLU A 443 -10.49 0.07 8.61
CA GLU A 443 -9.36 0.51 9.42
C GLU A 443 -9.79 0.58 10.88
N ARG A 444 -8.95 0.04 11.77
CA ARG A 444 -9.18 0.00 13.22
C ARG A 444 -8.15 0.88 13.91
N PHE A 445 -8.60 1.67 14.89
CA PHE A 445 -7.73 2.57 15.66
C PHE A 445 -7.29 2.00 17.00
N ASP A 446 -7.92 0.92 17.45
CA ASP A 446 -7.58 0.31 18.72
C ASP A 446 -6.34 -0.58 18.57
N THR A 447 -5.51 -0.63 19.61
CA THR A 447 -4.29 -1.44 19.67
C THR A 447 -4.57 -2.93 19.91
N GLY A 448 -5.85 -3.33 19.85
CA GLY A 448 -6.26 -4.73 19.86
C GLY A 448 -5.80 -5.43 18.59
N LEU A 449 -4.50 -5.63 18.46
CA LEU A 449 -3.94 -6.62 17.58
C LEU A 449 -4.61 -7.93 17.95
N ASP A 450 -5.22 -8.61 16.98
CA ASP A 450 -5.80 -9.93 17.19
C ASP A 450 -4.67 -10.97 17.26
N LEU A 451 -3.83 -10.83 18.29
CA LEU A 451 -2.75 -11.74 18.61
C LEU A 451 -3.36 -12.91 19.35
N ALA A 452 -3.04 -14.11 18.88
CA ALA A 452 -3.56 -15.36 19.41
C ALA A 452 -2.42 -16.36 19.58
N GLY A 453 -1.32 -15.92 20.20
CA GLY A 453 -0.26 -16.83 20.63
C GLY A 453 -0.69 -17.66 21.85
N ALA A 454 -0.01 -18.78 22.09
CA ALA A 454 -0.19 -19.60 23.27
C ALA A 454 0.42 -19.01 24.55
N GLY A 455 1.24 -17.95 24.43
CA GLY A 455 1.93 -17.31 25.55
C GLY A 455 3.24 -17.99 25.92
N GLY A 456 3.81 -17.60 27.06
CA GLY A 456 5.12 -18.10 27.52
C GLY A 456 5.93 -17.04 28.26
N THR A 457 7.21 -17.32 28.48
CA THR A 457 8.16 -16.40 29.10
C THR A 457 8.96 -15.67 28.02
N VAL A 458 8.86 -14.34 28.00
CA VAL A 458 9.63 -13.47 27.11
C VAL A 458 10.82 -12.90 27.87
N ARG A 459 12.05 -13.24 27.45
CA ARG A 459 13.29 -12.67 28.02
C ARG A 459 13.85 -11.59 27.10
N PHE A 460 14.05 -10.38 27.61
CA PHE A 460 14.72 -9.28 26.91
C PHE A 460 16.22 -9.33 27.17
N ALA A 461 17.01 -9.72 26.17
CA ALA A 461 18.42 -10.07 26.35
C ALA A 461 19.30 -8.90 26.83
N ALA A 462 19.06 -7.68 26.36
CA ALA A 462 19.88 -6.52 26.74
C ALA A 462 19.73 -6.09 28.20
N THR A 463 18.58 -6.34 28.82
CA THR A 463 18.30 -5.96 30.22
C THR A 463 18.26 -7.16 31.17
N ASP A 464 18.30 -8.38 30.64
CA ASP A 464 18.12 -9.65 31.37
C ASP A 464 16.81 -9.70 32.18
N VAL A 465 15.76 -9.08 31.66
CA VAL A 465 14.43 -9.05 32.29
C VAL A 465 13.53 -10.07 31.59
N SER A 466 12.82 -10.87 32.39
CA SER A 466 11.84 -11.85 31.91
C SER A 466 10.43 -11.47 32.33
N VAL A 467 9.49 -11.55 31.40
CA VAL A 467 8.08 -11.20 31.60
C VAL A 467 7.21 -12.36 31.11
N ALA A 468 6.15 -12.69 31.86
CA ALA A 468 5.15 -13.65 31.41
C ALA A 468 4.21 -13.00 30.39
N SER A 469 3.92 -13.70 29.30
CA SER A 469 2.97 -13.31 28.27
C SER A 469 1.80 -14.28 28.21
N THR A 470 0.60 -13.74 27.99
CA THR A 470 -0.60 -14.54 27.71
C THR A 470 -0.76 -14.86 26.22
N GLY A 471 0.16 -14.39 25.37
CA GLY A 471 0.08 -14.51 23.91
C GLY A 471 -0.88 -13.51 23.27
N ARG A 472 -1.45 -12.59 24.07
CA ARG A 472 -2.38 -11.53 23.64
C ARG A 472 -1.74 -10.15 23.61
N GLU A 473 -0.64 -9.96 24.35
CA GLU A 473 0.14 -8.74 24.35
C GLU A 473 1.21 -8.79 23.26
N SER A 474 1.47 -7.66 22.60
CA SER A 474 2.64 -7.54 21.73
C SER A 474 3.94 -7.54 22.54
N LEU A 475 5.04 -7.97 21.94
CA LEU A 475 6.37 -7.93 22.54
C LEU A 475 6.76 -6.49 22.96
N LEU A 476 6.29 -5.48 22.21
CA LEU A 476 6.46 -4.07 22.57
C LEU A 476 5.70 -3.69 23.84
N GLU A 477 4.46 -4.12 24.00
CA GLU A 477 3.67 -3.85 25.20
C GLU A 477 4.29 -4.51 26.44
N LEU A 478 4.79 -5.74 26.31
CA LEU A 478 5.49 -6.45 27.39
C LEU A 478 6.78 -5.72 27.80
N ALA A 479 7.56 -5.22 26.84
CA ALA A 479 8.75 -4.44 27.11
C ALA A 479 8.41 -3.14 27.85
N GLU A 480 7.40 -2.40 27.37
CA GLU A 480 6.96 -1.14 27.97
C GLU A 480 6.43 -1.34 29.40
N ALA A 481 5.67 -2.42 29.63
CA ALA A 481 5.17 -2.78 30.94
C ALA A 481 6.30 -3.13 31.93
N ALA A 482 7.40 -3.70 31.42
CA ALA A 482 8.62 -3.97 32.18
C ALA A 482 9.56 -2.76 32.30
N GLY A 483 9.20 -1.59 31.76
CA GLY A 483 10.03 -0.38 31.78
C GLY A 483 11.20 -0.40 30.80
N ILE A 484 11.19 -1.31 29.82
CA ILE A 484 12.22 -1.45 28.79
C ILE A 484 11.84 -0.56 27.60
N SER A 485 12.76 0.32 27.21
CA SER A 485 12.59 1.18 26.05
C SER A 485 13.06 0.45 24.79
N MET A 486 12.13 0.11 23.89
CA MET A 486 12.46 -0.40 22.55
C MET A 486 12.17 0.64 21.47
N PRO A 487 12.97 0.70 20.39
CA PRO A 487 12.65 1.51 19.23
C PRO A 487 11.24 1.16 18.71
N SER A 488 10.39 2.17 18.57
CA SER A 488 9.04 1.97 18.02
C SER A 488 8.47 3.29 17.49
N ALA A 489 7.70 3.21 16.40
CA ALA A 489 7.00 4.36 15.83
C ALA A 489 5.52 4.05 15.53
N CYS A 490 5.20 3.41 14.39
CA CYS A 490 3.81 3.27 13.93
C CYS A 490 2.92 2.38 14.83
N ARG A 491 3.52 1.40 15.51
CA ARG A 491 2.84 0.36 16.31
C ARG A 491 1.82 -0.51 15.55
N THR A 492 1.91 -0.54 14.22
CA THR A 492 0.97 -1.26 13.34
C THR A 492 1.69 -2.07 12.26
N GLY A 493 2.97 -2.37 12.45
CA GLY A 493 3.73 -3.22 11.52
C GLY A 493 4.10 -2.59 10.18
N HIS A 494 3.98 -1.25 10.03
CA HIS A 494 4.22 -0.54 8.76
C HIS A 494 5.59 0.15 8.66
N CYS A 495 6.20 0.58 9.77
CA CYS A 495 7.39 1.45 9.72
C CYS A 495 8.72 0.74 9.97
N GLY A 496 8.71 -0.52 10.44
CA GLY A 496 9.93 -1.30 10.67
C GLY A 496 10.76 -0.91 11.90
N GLU A 497 10.52 0.26 12.50
CA GLU A 497 11.26 0.73 13.69
C GLU A 497 11.29 -0.27 14.85
N CYS A 498 10.20 -1.03 15.04
CA CYS A 498 10.10 -2.04 16.09
C CYS A 498 10.74 -3.39 15.70
N ARG A 499 11.59 -3.42 14.66
CA ARG A 499 12.30 -4.63 14.19
C ARG A 499 13.29 -5.08 15.26
N VAL A 500 13.09 -6.29 15.75
CA VAL A 500 13.94 -6.95 16.74
C VAL A 500 14.19 -8.38 16.30
N ARG A 501 15.31 -8.96 16.70
CA ARG A 501 15.56 -10.38 16.45
C ARG A 501 15.01 -11.20 17.60
N CYS A 502 14.28 -12.27 17.28
CA CYS A 502 13.70 -13.17 18.27
C CYS A 502 14.24 -14.59 18.08
N ARG A 503 14.53 -15.26 19.20
CA ARG A 503 14.79 -16.70 19.25
C ARG A 503 13.66 -17.38 19.99
N GLY A 504 12.84 -18.15 19.27
CA GLY A 504 11.62 -18.77 19.78
C GLY A 504 10.46 -18.52 18.82
N GLU A 505 9.29 -19.08 19.13
CA GLU A 505 8.10 -19.00 18.27
C GLU A 505 7.26 -17.78 18.63
N THR A 506 6.84 -17.05 17.59
CA THR A 506 5.98 -15.87 17.70
C THR A 506 4.80 -15.97 16.73
N VAL A 507 3.65 -15.47 17.15
CA VAL A 507 2.52 -15.16 16.24
C VAL A 507 2.57 -13.67 15.91
N SER A 508 2.45 -13.33 14.63
CA SER A 508 2.44 -11.93 14.18
C SER A 508 1.16 -11.61 13.43
N ALA A 509 0.61 -10.41 13.68
CA ALA A 509 -0.43 -9.83 12.84
C ALA A 509 0.16 -9.43 11.47
N PRO A 510 -0.65 -9.29 10.42
CA PRO A 510 -0.18 -8.86 9.10
C PRO A 510 0.64 -7.57 9.17
N ALA A 511 1.82 -7.60 8.56
CA ALA A 511 2.80 -6.51 8.58
C ALA A 511 3.49 -6.37 7.22
N HIS A 512 4.12 -5.23 6.99
CA HIS A 512 4.70 -4.89 5.67
C HIS A 512 6.15 -4.41 5.74
N ALA A 513 6.70 -4.27 6.95
CA ALA A 513 8.00 -3.65 7.15
C ALA A 513 9.17 -4.63 7.30
N LEU A 514 8.94 -5.93 7.12
CA LEU A 514 9.98 -6.95 7.07
C LEU A 514 10.09 -7.51 5.65
N SER A 515 11.32 -7.79 5.23
CA SER A 515 11.57 -8.60 4.04
C SER A 515 11.52 -10.10 4.39
N ALA A 516 11.40 -10.96 3.38
CA ALA A 516 11.50 -12.40 3.59
C ALA A 516 12.86 -12.83 4.18
N ASP A 517 13.93 -12.09 3.88
CA ASP A 517 15.26 -12.32 4.44
C ASP A 517 15.31 -11.96 5.93
N ASP A 518 14.65 -10.87 6.34
CA ASP A 518 14.51 -10.50 7.75
C ASP A 518 13.78 -11.61 8.54
N GLU A 519 12.64 -12.07 8.02
CA GLU A 519 11.86 -13.15 8.64
C GLU A 519 12.68 -14.44 8.76
N THR A 520 13.40 -14.82 7.69
CA THR A 520 14.27 -16.01 7.68
C THR A 520 15.44 -15.87 8.67
N ALA A 521 15.95 -14.66 8.87
CA ALA A 521 16.99 -14.37 9.85
C ALA A 521 16.47 -14.33 11.31
N GLY A 522 15.16 -14.49 11.52
CA GLY A 522 14.50 -14.50 12.82
C GLY A 522 14.13 -13.10 13.32
N TYR A 523 14.03 -12.10 12.44
CA TYR A 523 13.50 -10.79 12.82
C TYR A 523 11.97 -10.81 12.83
N VAL A 524 11.42 -10.08 13.81
CA VAL A 524 9.99 -9.82 13.96
C VAL A 524 9.77 -8.34 14.23
N LEU A 525 8.53 -7.87 14.09
CA LEU A 525 8.15 -6.52 14.47
C LEU A 525 7.51 -6.58 15.86
N ALA A 526 8.26 -6.19 16.90
CA ALA A 526 7.84 -6.31 18.29
C ALA A 526 6.45 -5.72 18.58
N CYS A 527 6.07 -4.69 17.83
CA CYS A 527 4.80 -4.00 17.96
C CYS A 527 3.59 -4.73 17.39
N VAL A 528 3.77 -5.81 16.64
CA VAL A 528 2.69 -6.62 16.05
C VAL A 528 2.92 -8.12 16.18
N SER A 529 3.85 -8.52 17.05
CA SER A 529 4.18 -9.93 17.33
C SER A 529 3.93 -10.23 18.80
N ALA A 530 3.37 -11.40 19.10
CA ALA A 530 3.18 -11.94 20.45
C ALA A 530 3.96 -13.26 20.62
N ALA A 531 4.18 -13.65 21.87
CA ALA A 531 4.79 -14.93 22.22
C ALA A 531 3.85 -16.11 21.95
N ASP A 532 4.35 -17.13 21.26
CA ASP A 532 3.66 -18.41 21.08
C ASP A 532 4.30 -19.53 21.93
N ALA A 533 5.50 -19.29 22.45
CA ALA A 533 6.20 -20.11 23.42
C ALA A 533 7.21 -19.25 24.20
N ASP A 534 8.02 -19.88 25.06
CA ASP A 534 9.19 -19.22 25.65
C ASP A 534 10.13 -18.70 24.55
N LEU A 535 10.50 -17.41 24.62
CA LEU A 535 11.33 -16.78 23.60
C LEU A 535 12.27 -15.72 24.19
N VAL A 536 13.32 -15.42 23.42
CA VAL A 536 14.30 -14.39 23.75
C VAL A 536 14.25 -13.28 22.69
N VAL A 537 14.05 -12.05 23.13
CA VAL A 537 14.13 -10.84 22.31
C VAL A 537 15.55 -10.28 22.41
N GLU A 538 16.26 -10.26 21.29
CA GLU A 538 17.56 -9.62 21.11
C GLU A 538 17.30 -8.18 20.61
N ALA A 539 16.84 -7.32 21.52
CA ALA A 539 16.63 -5.89 21.29
C ALA A 539 17.80 -5.08 21.86
#